data_AF-A0A7S3DMM0-F1
#
_entry.id   AF-A0A7S3DMM0-F1
#
_cell.length_a   1.000
_cell.length_b   1.000
_cell.length_c   1.000
_cell.angle_alpha   90.00
_cell.angle_beta   90.00
_cell.angle_gamma   90.00
#
_symmetry.space_group_name_H-M   'P 1'
#
loop_
_entity.id
_entity.type
_entity.pdbx_description
1 polymer ?
#
loop_
_entity_poly.entity_id
_entity_poly.type
_entity_poly.pdbx_seq_one_letter_code
_entity_poly.pdbx_strand_id
1 'polypeptide(L)'
;DHGLLSSLSEPSLPTVQSPSSLLLVRGGSDQQQQQLQQNNPILQDGNDGSLTDFHAKSPMHAEQTGAARWGPPLASFLERALKVLLGHNSDAHEQERILMLSLLYMDRASSVSTPRSQRETSHALPFCTPRTVHRLTLSSLILAVSSSVHNVSPQMYCQRVAAAFGMCPEQLYTMVLEMKHALGDFGALVTPLQYRQFQEAWLTSPVLRQLSSSSQERRAPTTSPVAVAH
;
A
#
# COMPACT_ATOMS: atom_id res chain seq x y z
N ASP A 1 -30.94 -50.42 -29.33
CA ASP A 1 -30.36 -50.04 -28.01
C ASP A 1 -29.98 -48.57 -28.04
N HIS A 2 -30.95 -47.66 -27.86
CA HIS A 2 -31.35 -47.11 -26.56
C HIS A 2 -30.09 -46.80 -25.72
N GLY A 3 -29.55 -45.60 -25.67
CA GLY A 3 -30.22 -44.34 -25.33
C GLY A 3 -29.64 -43.87 -23.99
N LEU A 4 -29.31 -42.57 -23.88
CA LEU A 4 -29.26 -41.73 -22.68
C LEU A 4 -28.33 -40.53 -22.93
N LEU A 5 -28.85 -39.51 -23.61
CA LEU A 5 -28.34 -38.15 -23.53
C LEU A 5 -28.98 -37.50 -22.31
N SER A 6 -28.23 -37.39 -21.23
CA SER A 6 -28.67 -36.70 -20.02
C SER A 6 -28.54 -35.20 -20.20
N SER A 7 -29.70 -34.58 -20.37
CA SER A 7 -30.02 -33.16 -20.21
C SER A 7 -29.31 -32.54 -19.00
N LEU A 8 -28.39 -31.61 -19.24
CA LEU A 8 -27.88 -30.68 -18.24
C LEU A 8 -28.79 -29.45 -18.24
N SER A 9 -29.58 -29.33 -17.17
CA SER A 9 -30.44 -28.17 -16.91
C SER A 9 -29.58 -26.96 -16.51
N GLU A 10 -29.77 -25.84 -17.22
CA GLU A 10 -29.16 -24.55 -16.88
C GLU A 10 -29.75 -23.99 -15.57
N PRO A 11 -28.92 -23.44 -14.66
CA PRO A 11 -29.40 -22.69 -13.52
C PRO A 11 -29.80 -21.26 -13.93
N SER A 12 -31.07 -20.93 -13.76
CA SER A 12 -31.64 -19.59 -13.91
C SER A 12 -30.96 -18.58 -12.99
N LEU A 13 -30.41 -17.51 -13.57
CA LEU A 13 -29.85 -16.36 -12.85
C LEU A 13 -30.98 -15.52 -12.21
N PRO A 14 -30.77 -14.96 -11.01
CA PRO A 14 -31.73 -14.05 -10.39
C PRO A 14 -31.73 -12.68 -11.09
N THR A 15 -32.93 -12.23 -11.44
CA THR A 15 -33.25 -10.91 -11.98
C THR A 15 -32.86 -9.80 -11.00
N VAL A 16 -31.92 -8.95 -11.40
CA VAL A 16 -31.58 -7.71 -10.68
C VAL A 16 -32.70 -6.69 -10.91
N GLN A 17 -33.50 -6.43 -9.88
CA GLN A 17 -34.42 -5.30 -9.84
C GLN A 17 -33.64 -4.03 -9.51
N SER A 18 -33.58 -3.09 -10.45
CA SER A 18 -33.17 -1.71 -10.20
C SER A 18 -34.34 -0.92 -9.61
N PRO A 19 -34.16 -0.18 -8.51
CA PRO A 19 -35.02 0.96 -8.21
C PRO A 19 -34.35 2.24 -8.71
N SER A 20 -34.85 2.73 -9.84
CA SER A 20 -34.86 4.15 -10.16
C SER A 20 -35.70 4.88 -9.13
N SER A 21 -35.14 5.89 -8.46
CA SER A 21 -35.93 6.96 -7.83
C SER A 21 -35.11 8.24 -7.75
N LEU A 22 -35.27 9.03 -8.81
CA LEU A 22 -35.12 10.48 -8.80
C LEU A 22 -36.15 11.06 -7.82
N LEU A 23 -35.69 11.72 -6.76
CA LEU A 23 -36.51 12.69 -6.04
C LEU A 23 -35.75 14.01 -5.91
N LEU A 24 -36.19 14.92 -6.77
CA LEU A 24 -35.95 16.34 -6.76
C LEU A 24 -36.74 16.94 -5.58
N VAL A 25 -36.07 17.44 -4.54
CA VAL A 25 -36.71 18.28 -3.52
C VAL A 25 -36.00 19.62 -3.49
N ARG A 26 -36.74 20.63 -3.91
CA ARG A 26 -36.35 22.04 -4.00
C ARG A 26 -37.07 22.78 -2.88
N GLY A 27 -36.31 23.47 -2.03
CA GLY A 27 -36.77 24.61 -1.23
C GLY A 27 -36.98 24.36 0.26
N GLY A 28 -36.29 25.15 1.09
CA GLY A 28 -36.75 25.47 2.45
C GLY A 28 -35.69 25.60 3.53
N SER A 29 -35.15 26.81 3.70
CA SER A 29 -34.90 27.50 4.99
C SER A 29 -33.85 26.96 6.00
N ASP A 30 -32.62 27.46 5.87
CA ASP A 30 -31.76 28.22 6.83
C ASP A 30 -31.98 28.23 8.37
N GLN A 31 -32.57 27.22 9.00
CA GLN A 31 -32.65 27.17 10.49
C GLN A 31 -32.38 25.78 11.11
N GLN A 32 -31.39 25.04 10.61
CA GLN A 32 -31.00 23.76 11.22
C GLN A 32 -29.47 23.55 11.37
N GLN A 33 -28.70 24.65 11.51
CA GLN A 33 -27.24 24.59 11.59
C GLN A 33 -26.66 24.83 13.01
N GLN A 34 -27.47 24.75 14.07
CA GLN A 34 -27.01 24.99 15.45
C GLN A 34 -27.33 23.90 16.49
N GLN A 35 -27.75 22.70 16.06
CA GLN A 35 -28.06 21.61 16.99
C GLN A 35 -27.54 20.22 16.56
N LEU A 36 -26.40 20.19 15.85
CA LEU A 36 -25.68 18.95 15.49
C LEU A 36 -24.21 18.95 15.96
N GLN A 37 -23.85 19.75 16.96
CA GLN A 37 -22.49 19.79 17.55
C GLN A 37 -22.32 18.99 18.86
N GLN A 38 -23.31 18.19 19.29
CA GLN A 38 -23.21 17.43 20.54
C GLN A 38 -23.57 15.95 20.45
N ASN A 39 -23.28 15.30 19.32
CA ASN A 39 -23.17 13.84 19.28
C ASN A 39 -22.23 13.47 18.13
N ASN A 40 -20.93 13.76 18.30
CA ASN A 40 -19.94 12.93 17.66
C ASN A 40 -19.92 11.62 18.47
N PRO A 41 -20.41 10.48 17.96
CA PRO A 41 -19.85 9.23 18.42
C PRO A 41 -18.37 9.33 18.07
N ILE A 42 -17.56 9.49 19.11
CA ILE A 42 -16.15 9.17 19.05
C ILE A 42 -16.09 7.83 18.31
N LEU A 43 -15.53 7.84 17.10
CA LEU A 43 -15.03 6.64 16.46
C LEU A 43 -14.02 6.08 17.45
N GLN A 44 -14.49 5.18 18.32
CA GLN A 44 -13.67 4.19 18.97
C GLN A 44 -13.25 3.21 17.88
N ASP A 45 -12.44 3.69 16.94
CA ASP A 45 -11.69 2.82 16.05
C ASP A 45 -10.66 2.13 16.94
N GLY A 46 -11.01 0.90 17.34
CA GLY A 46 -10.29 0.04 18.26
C GLY A 46 -8.92 -0.40 17.74
N ASN A 47 -7.99 0.54 17.67
CA ASN A 47 -6.57 0.25 17.65
C ASN A 47 -5.90 1.11 18.73
N ASP A 48 -6.00 0.64 19.98
CA ASP A 48 -5.40 1.23 21.19
C ASP A 48 -3.87 1.35 21.06
N GLY A 49 -3.36 2.25 20.21
CA GLY A 49 -1.92 2.57 20.09
C GLY A 49 -0.97 1.37 20.06
N SER A 50 -1.46 0.18 19.69
CA SER A 50 -0.78 -1.07 20.00
C SER A 50 0.35 -1.24 19.01
N LEU A 51 1.56 -1.38 19.55
CA LEU A 51 2.76 -1.54 18.73
C LEU A 51 2.66 -2.89 18.02
N THR A 52 2.54 -2.84 16.70
CA THR A 52 2.62 -4.02 15.82
C THR A 52 4.06 -4.35 15.45
N ASP A 53 4.26 -5.52 14.83
CA ASP A 53 5.56 -5.93 14.28
C ASP A 53 6.11 -4.97 13.20
N PHE A 54 5.28 -4.12 12.62
CA PHE A 54 5.72 -3.10 11.66
C PHE A 54 6.39 -1.89 12.32
N HIS A 55 6.27 -1.70 13.63
CA HIS A 55 6.87 -0.56 14.30
C HIS A 55 8.36 -0.80 14.60
N ALA A 56 9.22 0.11 14.16
CA ALA A 56 10.61 0.12 14.60
C ALA A 56 10.69 0.34 16.13
N LYS A 57 11.46 -0.49 16.84
CA LYS A 57 11.54 -0.44 18.31
C LYS A 57 12.19 0.87 18.80
N SER A 58 13.29 1.27 18.17
CA SER A 58 14.10 2.42 18.56
C SER A 58 14.50 3.26 17.33
N PRO A 59 14.68 4.57 17.48
CA PRO A 59 15.24 5.39 16.40
C PRO A 59 16.69 4.98 16.10
N MET A 60 17.04 4.92 14.82
CA MET A 60 18.40 4.66 14.35
C MET A 60 19.28 5.93 14.44
N HIS A 61 18.67 7.09 14.20
CA HIS A 61 19.34 8.39 14.22
C HIS A 61 18.51 9.39 15.02
N ALA A 62 18.87 9.64 16.29
CA ALA A 62 18.08 10.48 17.20
C ALA A 62 17.88 11.92 16.68
N GLU A 63 18.87 12.45 15.96
CA GLU A 63 18.90 13.81 15.40
C GLU A 63 18.08 13.97 14.12
N GLN A 64 17.69 12.87 13.47
CA GLN A 64 16.94 12.92 12.22
C GLN A 64 15.43 12.98 12.48
N THR A 65 14.68 13.48 11.51
CA THR A 65 13.21 13.55 11.53
C THR A 65 12.59 12.65 10.47
N GLY A 66 11.28 12.39 10.59
CA GLY A 66 10.56 11.58 9.62
C GLY A 66 11.11 10.15 9.53
N ALA A 67 11.00 9.52 8.35
CA ALA A 67 11.37 8.12 8.17
C ALA A 67 12.85 7.85 8.47
N ALA A 68 13.75 8.78 8.11
CA ALA A 68 15.19 8.63 8.29
C ALA A 68 15.60 8.50 9.77
N ARG A 69 14.77 9.02 10.70
CA ARG A 69 14.95 8.78 12.14
C ARG A 69 14.91 7.29 12.51
N TRP A 70 14.08 6.51 11.83
CA TRP A 70 13.73 5.14 12.20
C TRP A 70 14.43 4.07 11.37
N GLY A 71 15.16 4.47 10.33
CA GLY A 71 15.90 3.57 9.46
C GLY A 71 16.68 4.32 8.38
N PRO A 72 17.32 3.61 7.44
CA PRO A 72 18.09 4.24 6.36
C PRO A 72 17.21 5.18 5.50
N PRO A 73 17.80 6.14 4.78
CA PRO A 73 17.07 6.94 3.81
C PRO A 73 16.25 6.06 2.85
N LEU A 74 14.96 6.36 2.70
CA LEU A 74 14.02 5.47 1.99
C LEU A 74 14.43 5.17 0.54
N ALA A 75 15.00 6.14 -0.17
CA ALA A 75 15.46 5.94 -1.54
C ALA A 75 16.57 4.85 -1.61
N SER A 76 17.61 4.99 -0.79
CA SER A 76 18.72 4.02 -0.74
C SER A 76 18.27 2.65 -0.19
N PHE A 77 17.29 2.66 0.73
CA PHE A 77 16.67 1.46 1.25
C PHE A 77 15.91 0.68 0.16
N LEU A 78 15.09 1.38 -0.63
CA LEU A 78 14.33 0.81 -1.74
C LEU A 78 15.24 0.25 -2.82
N GLU A 79 16.26 1.00 -3.22
CA GLU A 79 17.24 0.56 -4.22
C GLU A 79 17.93 -0.73 -3.77
N ARG A 80 18.39 -0.77 -2.51
CA ARG A 80 18.99 -1.98 -1.94
C ARG A 80 18.00 -3.14 -1.88
N ALA A 81 16.74 -2.90 -1.49
CA ALA A 81 15.73 -3.94 -1.37
C ALA A 81 15.41 -4.56 -2.74
N LEU A 82 15.18 -3.73 -3.77
CA LEU A 82 14.93 -4.19 -5.13
C LEU A 82 16.11 -4.98 -5.69
N LYS A 83 17.33 -4.48 -5.49
CA LYS A 83 18.56 -5.17 -5.89
C LYS A 83 18.71 -6.54 -5.22
N VAL A 84 18.35 -6.65 -3.94
CA VAL A 84 18.37 -7.93 -3.22
C VAL A 84 17.29 -8.88 -3.72
N LEU A 85 16.09 -8.38 -4.05
CA LEU A 85 14.96 -9.19 -4.47
C LEU A 85 15.08 -9.66 -5.94
N LEU A 86 15.36 -8.72 -6.85
CA LEU A 86 15.34 -8.91 -8.30
C LEU A 86 16.73 -9.15 -8.90
N GLY A 87 17.79 -8.85 -8.14
CA GLY A 87 19.17 -8.92 -8.63
C GLY A 87 19.61 -7.64 -9.35
N HIS A 88 20.90 -7.59 -9.71
CA HIS A 88 21.55 -6.43 -10.32
C HIS A 88 21.11 -6.12 -11.75
N ASN A 89 20.62 -7.13 -12.47
CA ASN A 89 20.31 -7.05 -13.91
C ASN A 89 18.81 -6.96 -14.17
N SER A 90 18.01 -6.59 -13.18
CA SER A 90 16.56 -6.45 -13.35
C SER A 90 16.25 -5.24 -14.21
N ASP A 91 15.34 -5.42 -15.16
CA ASP A 91 14.92 -4.36 -16.06
C ASP A 91 14.16 -3.25 -15.31
N ALA A 92 14.27 -2.01 -15.80
CA ALA A 92 13.65 -0.85 -15.19
C ALA A 92 12.12 -0.98 -15.13
N HIS A 93 11.50 -1.57 -16.16
CA HIS A 93 10.06 -1.80 -16.16
C HIS A 93 9.62 -2.84 -15.12
N GLU A 94 10.44 -3.86 -14.88
CA GLU A 94 10.16 -4.83 -13.83
C GLU A 94 10.23 -4.19 -12.45
N GLN A 95 11.27 -3.39 -12.18
CA GLN A 95 11.41 -2.66 -10.92
C GLN A 95 10.23 -1.69 -10.69
N GLU A 96 9.84 -0.92 -11.71
CA GLU A 96 8.70 -0.03 -11.66
C GLU A 96 7.40 -0.78 -11.33
N ARG A 97 7.15 -1.90 -12.02
CA ARG A 97 5.97 -2.74 -11.77
C ARG A 97 5.92 -3.24 -10.34
N ILE A 98 7.04 -3.73 -9.81
CA ILE A 98 7.13 -4.23 -8.44
C ILE A 98 6.89 -3.12 -7.42
N LEU A 99 7.42 -1.92 -7.66
CA LEU A 99 7.16 -0.75 -6.81
C LEU A 99 5.69 -0.33 -6.85
N MET A 100 5.07 -0.31 -8.03
CA MET A 100 3.66 0.05 -8.16
C MET A 100 2.74 -0.98 -7.49
N LEU A 101 3.04 -2.28 -7.63
CA LEU A 101 2.30 -3.33 -6.93
C LEU A 101 2.48 -3.24 -5.42
N SER A 102 3.69 -2.95 -4.93
CA SER A 102 3.93 -2.84 -3.48
C SER A 102 3.19 -1.65 -2.87
N LEU A 103 3.14 -0.50 -3.56
CA LEU A 103 2.34 0.65 -3.16
C LEU A 103 0.84 0.31 -3.12
N LEU A 104 0.33 -0.38 -4.14
CA LEU A 104 -1.07 -0.82 -4.19
C LEU A 104 -1.40 -1.79 -3.03
N TYR A 105 -0.48 -2.70 -2.70
CA TYR A 105 -0.65 -3.62 -1.58
C TYR A 105 -0.66 -2.89 -0.24
N MET A 106 0.22 -1.91 -0.03
CA MET A 106 0.20 -1.11 1.19
C MET A 106 -1.10 -0.31 1.35
N ASP A 107 -1.57 0.31 0.25
CA ASP A 107 -2.84 1.06 0.23
C ASP A 107 -4.02 0.15 0.60
N ARG A 108 -4.17 -0.99 -0.08
CA ARG A 108 -5.24 -1.96 0.18
C ARG A 108 -5.14 -2.55 1.59
N ALA A 109 -3.97 -2.95 2.05
CA ALA A 109 -3.81 -3.59 3.36
C ALA A 109 -4.12 -2.64 4.53
N SER A 110 -3.93 -1.34 4.33
CA SER A 110 -4.22 -0.30 5.33
C SER A 110 -5.66 0.24 5.22
N SER A 111 -6.35 0.01 4.10
CA SER A 111 -7.70 0.51 3.86
C SER A 111 -8.76 -0.27 4.63
N VAL A 112 -9.64 0.43 5.35
CA VAL A 112 -10.76 -0.20 6.09
C VAL A 112 -11.73 -0.94 5.16
N SER A 113 -11.85 -0.51 3.91
CA SER A 113 -12.79 -1.04 2.92
C SER A 113 -12.33 -2.36 2.28
N THR A 114 -11.10 -2.80 2.52
CA THR A 114 -10.59 -4.05 1.95
C THR A 114 -11.26 -5.26 2.61
N PRO A 115 -11.89 -6.17 1.84
CA PRO A 115 -12.44 -7.41 2.38
C PRO A 115 -11.29 -8.32 2.84
N ARG A 116 -11.14 -8.48 4.16
CA ARG A 116 -10.09 -9.29 4.78
C ARG A 116 -10.50 -10.75 4.86
N SER A 117 -9.52 -11.64 5.04
CA SER A 117 -9.83 -13.04 5.33
C SER A 117 -10.58 -13.15 6.66
N GLN A 118 -11.55 -14.05 6.78
CA GLN A 118 -12.35 -14.24 8.01
C GLN A 118 -11.58 -14.81 9.21
N ARG A 119 -10.23 -14.78 9.19
CA ARG A 119 -9.42 -15.23 10.31
C ARG A 119 -9.46 -14.18 11.40
N GLU A 120 -9.64 -14.64 12.64
CA GLU A 120 -9.76 -13.85 13.87
C GLU A 120 -8.64 -12.80 14.06
N THR A 121 -7.48 -13.01 13.45
CA THR A 121 -6.30 -12.12 13.50
C THR A 121 -6.19 -11.12 12.34
N SER A 122 -7.18 -11.06 11.44
CA SER A 122 -7.10 -10.25 10.22
C SER A 122 -7.52 -8.79 10.51
N HIS A 123 -6.59 -8.01 11.03
CA HIS A 123 -6.77 -6.57 11.24
C HIS A 123 -6.22 -5.75 10.05
N ALA A 124 -6.63 -4.49 9.96
CA ALA A 124 -5.97 -3.54 9.07
C ALA A 124 -4.50 -3.39 9.47
N LEU A 125 -3.62 -3.26 8.47
CA LEU A 125 -2.24 -2.89 8.78
C LEU A 125 -2.18 -1.47 9.36
N PRO A 126 -1.17 -1.17 10.20
CA PRO A 126 -0.98 0.19 10.66
C PRO A 126 -0.72 1.13 9.48
N PHE A 127 -1.10 2.38 9.63
CA PHE A 127 -0.83 3.41 8.63
C PHE A 127 0.67 3.52 8.32
N CYS A 128 0.97 3.96 7.10
CA CYS A 128 2.33 4.29 6.69
C CYS A 128 2.80 5.55 7.43
N THR A 129 3.55 5.36 8.50
CA THR A 129 4.15 6.42 9.31
C THR A 129 5.68 6.33 9.21
N PRO A 130 6.42 7.38 9.60
CA PRO A 130 7.86 7.32 9.74
C PRO A 130 8.42 6.09 10.47
N ARG A 131 7.67 5.57 11.46
CA ARG A 131 8.10 4.44 12.30
C ARG A 131 7.80 3.07 11.69
N THR A 132 6.88 3.00 10.73
CA THR A 132 6.39 1.75 10.13
C THR A 132 6.79 1.55 8.68
N VAL A 133 7.12 2.64 7.96
CA VAL A 133 7.31 2.65 6.50
C VAL A 133 8.33 1.62 6.00
N HIS A 134 9.50 1.47 6.64
CA HIS A 134 10.52 0.52 6.17
C HIS A 134 10.05 -0.93 6.20
N ARG A 135 9.39 -1.34 7.30
CA ARG A 135 8.91 -2.71 7.48
C ARG A 135 7.72 -3.00 6.57
N LEU A 136 6.77 -2.07 6.47
CA LEU A 136 5.64 -2.15 5.53
C LEU A 136 6.12 -2.25 4.07
N THR A 137 7.12 -1.45 3.71
CA THR A 137 7.72 -1.44 2.38
C THR A 137 8.40 -2.78 2.06
N LEU A 138 9.15 -3.37 3.00
CA LEU A 138 9.78 -4.68 2.76
C LEU A 138 8.74 -5.79 2.59
N SER A 139 7.75 -5.85 3.47
CA SER A 139 6.71 -6.87 3.40
C SER A 139 5.92 -6.78 2.10
N SER A 140 5.58 -5.56 1.66
CA SER A 140 4.86 -5.34 0.39
C SER A 140 5.70 -5.64 -0.82
N LEU A 141 7.00 -5.30 -0.83
CA LEU A 141 7.92 -5.65 -1.91
C LEU A 141 8.10 -7.16 -2.04
N ILE A 142 8.32 -7.87 -0.93
CA ILE A 142 8.44 -9.34 -0.96
C ILE A 142 7.16 -9.95 -1.54
N LEU A 143 5.99 -9.48 -1.08
CA LEU A 143 4.72 -9.98 -1.58
C LEU A 143 4.52 -9.67 -3.07
N ALA A 144 4.87 -8.46 -3.53
CA ALA A 144 4.80 -8.05 -4.94
C ALA A 144 5.68 -8.92 -5.85
N VAL A 145 6.91 -9.22 -5.42
CA VAL A 145 7.82 -10.09 -6.16
C VAL A 145 7.29 -11.53 -6.18
N SER A 146 6.86 -12.06 -5.02
CA SER A 146 6.27 -13.40 -4.94
C SER A 146 4.98 -13.55 -5.75
N SER A 147 4.18 -12.49 -5.92
CA SER A 147 3.00 -12.52 -6.80
C SER A 147 3.35 -12.42 -8.28
N SER A 148 4.51 -11.83 -8.62
CA SER A 148 4.92 -11.58 -10.01
C SER A 148 5.76 -12.70 -10.59
N VAL A 149 6.51 -13.43 -9.76
CA VAL A 149 7.37 -14.54 -10.16
C VAL A 149 6.71 -15.85 -9.75
N HIS A 150 6.22 -16.61 -10.72
CA HIS A 150 5.61 -17.91 -10.47
C HIS A 150 6.62 -18.85 -9.79
N ASN A 151 6.13 -19.63 -8.81
CA ASN A 151 6.84 -20.73 -8.14
C ASN A 151 7.95 -20.37 -7.14
N VAL A 152 8.07 -19.11 -6.69
CA VAL A 152 8.99 -18.76 -5.58
C VAL A 152 8.20 -18.44 -4.31
N SER A 153 8.41 -19.25 -3.27
CA SER A 153 7.80 -19.02 -1.96
C SER A 153 8.29 -17.69 -1.35
N PRO A 154 7.41 -16.88 -0.74
CA PRO A 154 7.80 -15.67 0.00
C PRO A 154 8.88 -15.93 1.06
N GLN A 155 8.91 -17.14 1.64
CA GLN A 155 9.89 -17.53 2.64
C GLN A 155 11.34 -17.45 2.12
N MET A 156 11.58 -17.79 0.85
CA MET A 156 12.91 -17.70 0.24
C MET A 156 13.40 -16.26 0.12
N TYR A 157 12.51 -15.34 -0.26
CA TYR A 157 12.83 -13.92 -0.30
C TYR A 157 13.06 -13.36 1.11
N CYS A 158 12.27 -13.80 2.10
CA CYS A 158 12.46 -13.40 3.49
C CYS A 158 13.87 -13.74 3.98
N GLN A 159 14.40 -14.93 3.69
CA GLN A 159 15.77 -15.31 4.09
C GLN A 159 16.83 -14.38 3.48
N ARG A 160 16.76 -14.12 2.16
CA ARG A 160 17.71 -13.24 1.46
C ARG A 160 17.66 -11.80 1.96
N VAL A 161 16.46 -11.26 2.12
CA VAL A 161 16.23 -9.90 2.59
C VAL A 161 16.62 -9.75 4.05
N ALA A 162 16.25 -10.70 4.91
CA ALA A 162 16.58 -10.68 6.33
C ALA A 162 18.11 -10.61 6.55
N ALA A 163 18.88 -11.41 5.81
CA ALA A 163 20.34 -11.35 5.84
C ALA A 163 20.88 -9.99 5.38
N ALA A 164 20.30 -9.40 4.32
CA ALA A 164 20.75 -8.12 3.79
C ALA A 164 20.42 -6.92 4.69
N PHE A 165 19.37 -7.00 5.51
CA PHE A 165 18.91 -5.89 6.36
C PHE A 165 19.12 -6.12 7.86
N GLY A 166 19.74 -7.25 8.26
CA GLY A 166 20.01 -7.57 9.66
C GLY A 166 18.74 -7.83 10.47
N MET A 167 17.75 -8.51 9.86
CA MET A 167 16.48 -8.86 10.50
C MET A 167 16.37 -10.36 10.77
N CYS A 168 15.51 -10.75 11.70
CA CYS A 168 15.13 -12.15 11.89
C CYS A 168 14.21 -12.60 10.72
N PRO A 169 14.55 -13.67 9.98
CA PRO A 169 13.77 -14.11 8.82
C PRO A 169 12.36 -14.57 9.19
N GLU A 170 12.19 -15.18 10.37
CA GLU A 170 10.89 -15.60 10.89
C GLU A 170 10.00 -14.38 11.14
N GLN A 171 10.53 -13.33 11.77
CA GLN A 171 9.79 -12.08 11.98
C GLN A 171 9.39 -11.43 10.64
N LEU A 172 10.32 -11.38 9.67
CA LEU A 172 10.02 -10.84 8.34
C LEU A 172 8.93 -11.64 7.64
N TYR A 173 8.98 -12.97 7.74
CA TYR A 173 7.95 -13.84 7.20
C TYR A 173 6.59 -13.62 7.87
N THR A 174 6.54 -13.48 9.20
CA THR A 174 5.31 -13.13 9.92
C THR A 174 4.71 -11.82 9.40
N MET A 175 5.50 -10.77 9.25
CA MET A 175 5.00 -9.49 8.70
C MET A 175 4.46 -9.64 7.26
N VAL A 176 5.11 -10.47 6.43
CA VAL A 176 4.61 -10.77 5.07
C VAL A 176 3.27 -11.51 5.12
N LEU A 177 3.10 -12.46 6.04
CA LEU A 177 1.84 -13.16 6.24
C LEU A 177 0.74 -12.24 6.76
N GLU A 178 1.04 -11.36 7.72
CA GLU A 178 0.11 -10.35 8.21
C GLU A 178 -0.37 -9.44 7.07
N MET A 179 0.55 -8.98 6.22
CA MET A 179 0.18 -8.18 5.05
C MET A 179 -0.70 -8.96 4.06
N LYS A 180 -0.38 -10.24 3.82
CA LYS A 180 -1.21 -11.11 2.98
C LYS A 180 -2.62 -11.29 3.57
N HIS A 181 -2.75 -11.49 4.88
CA HIS A 181 -4.06 -11.61 5.54
C HIS A 181 -4.85 -10.28 5.52
N ALA A 182 -4.16 -9.15 5.69
CA ALA A 182 -4.77 -7.82 5.60
C ALA A 182 -5.29 -7.49 4.18
N LEU A 183 -4.71 -8.10 3.15
CA LEU A 183 -5.24 -8.06 1.79
C LEU A 183 -6.41 -9.03 1.56
N GLY A 184 -6.60 -10.01 2.45
CA GLY A 184 -7.58 -11.07 2.28
C GLY A 184 -7.23 -12.04 1.14
N ASP A 185 -8.16 -12.95 0.84
CA ASP A 185 -7.92 -14.06 -0.09
C ASP A 185 -7.70 -13.58 -1.53
N PHE A 186 -8.31 -12.45 -1.89
CA PHE A 186 -8.29 -11.91 -3.25
C PHE A 186 -7.52 -10.59 -3.39
N GLY A 187 -7.16 -9.90 -2.31
CA GLY A 187 -6.58 -8.55 -2.42
C GLY A 187 -5.16 -8.53 -3.01
N ALA A 188 -4.45 -9.66 -2.97
CA ALA A 188 -3.18 -9.85 -3.66
C ALA A 188 -3.34 -10.14 -5.17
N LEU A 189 -4.56 -10.44 -5.64
CA LEU A 189 -4.83 -10.55 -7.07
C LEU A 189 -5.09 -9.16 -7.63
N VAL A 190 -4.16 -8.69 -8.46
CA VAL A 190 -4.25 -7.40 -9.15
C VAL A 190 -4.46 -7.66 -10.62
N THR A 191 -5.65 -7.31 -11.12
CA THR A 191 -5.90 -7.43 -12.57
C THR A 191 -5.14 -6.33 -13.32
N PRO A 192 -4.82 -6.54 -14.62
CA PRO A 192 -4.18 -5.50 -15.44
C PRO A 192 -4.96 -4.18 -15.46
N LEU A 193 -6.30 -4.26 -15.41
CA LEU A 193 -7.16 -3.08 -15.35
C LEU A 193 -7.00 -2.34 -14.02
N GLN A 194 -7.02 -3.04 -12.89
CA GLN A 194 -6.81 -2.43 -11.57
C GLN A 194 -5.44 -1.78 -11.45
N TYR A 195 -4.40 -2.45 -11.97
CA TYR A 195 -3.05 -1.89 -12.01
C TYR A 195 -3.01 -0.58 -12.80
N ARG A 196 -3.59 -0.56 -14.01
CA ARG A 196 -3.64 0.65 -14.85
C ARG A 196 -4.40 1.78 -14.18
N GLN A 197 -5.57 1.50 -13.61
CA GLN A 197 -6.37 2.49 -12.90
C GLN A 197 -5.60 3.09 -11.71
N PHE A 198 -4.91 2.26 -10.94
CA PHE A 198 -4.07 2.72 -9.85
C PHE A 198 -2.90 3.58 -10.34
N GLN A 199 -2.22 3.14 -11.41
CA GLN A 199 -1.13 3.89 -12.02
C GLN A 199 -1.59 5.27 -12.53
N GLU A 200 -2.71 5.35 -13.22
CA GLU A 200 -3.30 6.61 -13.71
C GLU A 200 -3.68 7.54 -12.55
N ALA A 201 -4.35 7.01 -11.52
CA ALA A 201 -4.70 7.77 -10.33
C ALA A 201 -3.45 8.29 -9.59
N TRP A 202 -2.41 7.46 -9.50
CA TRP A 202 -1.14 7.83 -8.89
C TRP A 202 -0.46 8.96 -9.67
N LEU A 203 -0.29 8.81 -10.99
CA LEU A 203 0.37 9.81 -11.85
C LEU A 203 -0.39 11.14 -11.95
N THR A 204 -1.72 11.10 -11.79
CA THR A 204 -2.55 12.31 -11.79
C THR A 204 -2.67 12.96 -10.42
N SER A 205 -2.13 12.33 -9.36
CA SER A 205 -2.17 12.84 -7.99
C SER A 205 -1.53 14.24 -7.88
N PRO A 206 -2.25 15.24 -7.36
CA PRO A 206 -1.71 16.58 -7.12
C PRO A 206 -0.46 16.57 -6.23
N VAL A 207 -0.39 15.62 -5.29
CA VAL A 207 0.74 15.48 -4.36
C VAL A 207 2.02 15.17 -5.12
N LEU A 208 1.98 14.24 -6.08
CA LEU A 208 3.17 13.93 -6.89
C LEU A 208 3.59 15.11 -7.75
N ARG A 209 2.63 15.84 -8.33
CA ARG A 209 2.93 17.04 -9.11
C ARG A 209 3.66 18.09 -8.28
N GLN A 210 3.24 18.29 -7.02
CA GLN A 210 3.90 19.21 -6.09
C GLN A 210 5.30 18.73 -5.67
N LEU A 211 5.49 17.42 -5.50
CA LEU A 211 6.81 16.85 -5.17
C LEU A 211 7.79 16.95 -6.35
N SER A 212 7.30 16.76 -7.58
CA SER A 212 8.10 16.93 -8.80
C SER A 212 8.53 18.38 -9.00
N SER A 213 7.64 19.35 -8.79
CA SER A 213 7.98 20.79 -8.93
C SER A 213 9.00 21.24 -7.88
N SER A 214 8.84 20.79 -6.63
CA SER A 214 9.73 21.14 -5.52
C SER A 214 11.16 20.60 -5.66
N SER A 215 11.34 19.52 -6.44
CA SER A 215 12.65 18.91 -6.68
C SER A 215 13.42 19.62 -7.80
N GLN A 216 12.73 20.31 -8.71
CA GLN A 216 13.33 21.02 -9.84
C GLN A 216 13.94 22.36 -9.42
N GLU A 217 13.36 23.03 -8.41
CA GLU A 217 13.81 24.33 -7.90
C GLU A 217 15.14 24.26 -7.11
N ARG A 218 15.42 23.14 -6.43
CA ARG A 218 16.66 22.97 -5.66
C ARG A 218 17.92 22.70 -6.50
N ARG A 219 17.80 22.58 -7.82
CA ARG A 219 18.93 22.35 -8.73
C ARG A 219 19.41 23.59 -9.46
N ALA A 220 18.82 24.77 -9.24
CA ALA A 220 19.37 26.00 -9.79
C ALA A 220 20.66 26.36 -9.02
N PRO A 221 21.85 26.33 -9.65
CA PRO A 221 23.06 26.79 -9.02
C PRO A 221 22.93 28.29 -8.81
N THR A 222 22.91 28.74 -7.55
CA THR A 222 23.14 30.14 -7.20
C THR A 222 24.59 30.49 -7.57
N THR A 223 24.81 30.87 -8.81
CA THR A 223 26.02 31.60 -9.21
C THR A 223 25.91 32.99 -8.60
N SER A 224 26.38 33.15 -7.37
CA SER A 224 26.63 34.49 -6.82
C SER A 224 27.70 35.15 -7.68
N PRO A 225 27.44 36.32 -8.27
CA PRO A 225 28.50 37.08 -8.92
C PRO A 225 29.48 37.57 -7.83
N VAL A 226 30.71 37.08 -7.91
CA VAL A 226 31.82 37.61 -7.10
C VAL A 226 32.11 39.01 -7.62
N ALA A 227 31.69 40.03 -6.85
CA ALA A 227 32.10 41.40 -7.09
C ALA A 227 33.60 41.52 -6.78
N VAL A 228 34.42 41.58 -7.82
CA VAL A 228 35.83 41.97 -7.72
C VAL A 228 35.86 43.48 -7.58
N ALA A 229 36.16 43.97 -6.38
CA ALA A 229 36.46 45.38 -6.14
C ALA A 229 37.91 45.66 -6.58
N HIS A 230 38.08 46.66 -7.44
CA HIS A 230 39.36 47.25 -7.82
C HIS A 230 39.61 48.51 -7.00
#